data_AF-A0A7V2QAY0-F1
#
_entry.id   AF-A0A7V2QAY0-F1
#
_cell.length_a   1.000
_cell.length_b   1.000
_cell.length_c   1.000
_cell.angle_alpha   90.00
_cell.angle_beta   90.00
_cell.angle_gamma   90.00
#
_symmetry.space_group_name_H-M   'P 1'
#
loop_
_entity.id
_entity.type
_entity.pdbx_description
1 polymer ?
#
loop_
_entity_poly.entity_id
_entity_poly.type
_entity_poly.pdbx_seq_one_letter_code
_entity_poly.pdbx_strand_id
1 'polypeptide(L)' 'MKSLLRMIRFAKPYKAPAILSMMLLLGVVISDLLIPRLTQRIIDEGIANQDTRMIATTALLMLGAAVVSALFS' A
#
# COMPACT_ATOMS: atom_id res chain seq x y z
N MET A 1 31.86 -12.39 -6.30
CA MET A 1 31.41 -11.01 -6.62
C MET A 1 31.37 -10.71 -8.13
N LYS A 2 32.40 -11.02 -8.93
CA LYS A 2 32.42 -10.76 -10.39
C LYS A 2 31.29 -11.44 -11.18
N SER A 3 30.82 -12.61 -10.74
CA SER A 3 29.74 -13.38 -11.38
C SER A 3 28.37 -12.69 -11.29
N LEU A 4 28.06 -12.08 -10.15
CA LEU A 4 26.82 -11.31 -9.94
C LEU A 4 26.77 -10.06 -10.82
N LEU A 5 27.90 -9.34 -10.92
CA LEU A 5 28.04 -8.18 -11.82
C LEU A 5 27.86 -8.55 -13.30
N ARG A 6 28.25 -9.76 -13.70
CA ARG A 6 28.04 -10.26 -15.07
C ARG A 6 26.56 -10.62 -15.33
N MET A 7 25.84 -11.10 -14.31
CA MET A 7 24.40 -11.38 -14.38
C MET A 7 23.54 -10.13 -14.54
N ILE A 8 23.90 -9.01 -13.91
CA ILE A 8 23.14 -7.74 -13.99
C ILE A 8 23.02 -7.25 -15.46
N ARG A 9 23.98 -7.59 -16.32
CA ARG A 9 23.92 -7.26 -17.76
C ARG A 9 22.76 -7.96 -18.47
N PHE A 10 22.37 -9.15 -18.03
CA PHE A 10 21.22 -9.90 -18.56
C PHE A 10 19.87 -9.39 -18.00
N ALA A 11 19.88 -8.68 -16.86
CA ALA A 11 18.70 -7.99 -16.33
C ALA A 11 18.41 -6.65 -17.03
N LYS A 12 19.37 -6.11 -17.80
CA LYS A 12 19.27 -4.83 -18.53
C LYS A 12 18.03 -4.69 -19.44
N PRO A 13 17.57 -5.71 -20.19
CA PRO A 13 16.32 -5.62 -20.96
C PRO A 13 15.05 -5.61 -20.09
N TYR A 14 15.12 -6.07 -18.84
CA TYR A 14 13.97 -6.14 -17.92
C TYR A 14 13.85 -4.94 -16.98
N LYS A 15 14.53 -3.82 -17.27
CA LYS A 15 14.50 -2.62 -16.43
C LYS A 15 13.10 -2.02 -16.30
N ALA A 16 12.33 -1.99 -17.39
CA ALA A 16 10.96 -1.47 -17.37
C ALA A 16 10.03 -2.27 -16.45
N PRO A 17 9.91 -3.62 -16.58
CA PRO A 17 9.11 -4.39 -15.63
C PRO A 17 9.69 -4.33 -14.21
N ALA A 18 11.01 -4.29 -14.02
CA ALA A 18 11.60 -4.15 -12.69
C ALA A 18 11.22 -2.82 -11.99
N ILE A 19 11.21 -1.71 -12.72
CA ILE A 19 10.76 -0.40 -12.20
C ILE A 19 9.26 -0.45 -11.90
N LEU A 20 8.47 -1.05 -12.79
CA LEU A 20 7.02 -1.20 -12.58
C LEU A 20 6.72 -2.05 -11.33
N SER A 21 7.41 -3.18 -11.15
CA SER A 21 7.31 -4.00 -9.95
C SER A 21 7.69 -3.23 -8.69
N MET A 22 8.73 -2.39 -8.76
CA MET A 22 9.11 -1.53 -7.63
C MET A 22 8.01 -0.50 -7.30
N MET A 23 7.40 0.11 -8.32
CA MET A 23 6.29 1.05 -8.13
C MET A 23 5.05 0.38 -7.53
N LEU A 24 4.73 -0.84 -8.00
CA LEU A 24 3.63 -1.65 -7.46
C LEU A 24 3.88 -2.00 -5.99
N LEU A 25 5.10 -2.46 -5.66
CA LEU A 25 5.51 -2.75 -4.28
C LEU A 25 5.37 -1.52 -3.36
N LEU A 26 5.74 -0.34 -3.84
CA LEU A 26 5.52 0.91 -3.09
C LEU A 26 4.04 1.17 -2.85
N GLY A 27 3.18 0.93 -3.85
CA GLY A 27 1.73 1.04 -3.71
C GLY A 27 1.15 0.11 -2.64
N VAL A 28 1.64 -1.14 -2.57
CA VAL A 28 1.27 -2.10 -1.53
C VAL A 28 1.65 -1.56 -0.15
N VAL A 29 2.90 -1.16 0.03
CA VAL A 29 3.38 -0.65 1.33
C VAL A 29 2.61 0.60 1.78
N ILE A 30 2.27 1.50 0.87
CA ILE A 30 1.44 2.68 1.18
C ILE A 30 0.04 2.24 1.64
N SER A 31 -0.56 1.26 0.96
CA SER A 31 -1.89 0.74 1.30
C SER A 31 -1.89 0.08 2.68
N ASP A 32 -0.86 -0.70 2.99
CA ASP A 32 -0.69 -1.35 4.28
C ASP A 32 -0.52 -0.34 5.42
N LEU A 33 0.08 0.82 5.15
CA LEU A 33 0.25 1.89 6.13
C LEU A 33 -0.99 2.80 6.25
N LEU A 34 -1.82 2.88 5.21
CA LEU A 34 -3.08 3.64 5.23
C LEU A 34 -4.11 3.02 6.19
N ILE A 35 -4.19 1.69 6.25
CA ILE A 35 -5.11 0.97 7.15
C ILE A 35 -4.91 1.39 8.63
N PRO A 36 -3.73 1.25 9.26
CA PRO A 36 -3.54 1.64 10.66
C PRO A 36 -3.76 3.14 10.90
N ARG A 37 -3.45 3.98 9.91
CA ARG A 37 -3.65 5.44 10.01
C ARG A 37 -5.14 5.81 9.97
N LEU A 38 -5.93 5.14 9.16
CA LEU A 38 -7.39 5.28 9.16
C LEU A 38 -7.99 4.73 10.45
N THR A 39 -7.47 3.62 10.99
CA THR A 39 -7.89 3.09 12.31
C THR A 39 -7.66 4.12 13.42
N GLN A 40 -6.49 4.74 13.47
CA GLN A 40 -6.19 5.80 14.45
C GLN A 40 -7.20 6.94 14.35
N ARG A 41 -7.51 7.39 13.13
CA ARG A 41 -8.46 8.47 12.91
C ARG A 41 -9.89 8.11 13.33
N ILE A 42 -10.31 6.85 13.14
CA ILE A 42 -11.60 6.36 13.65
C ILE A 42 -11.63 6.41 15.18
N ILE A 43 -10.55 6.01 15.84
CA ILE A 43 -10.47 5.99 17.31
C ILE A 43 -10.46 7.43 17.86
N ASP A 44 -9.56 8.27 17.35
CA ASP A 44 -9.32 9.61 17.90
C ASP A 44 -10.40 10.63 17.52
N GLU A 45 -10.94 10.56 16.30
CA GLU A 45 -11.93 11.55 15.82
C GLU A 45 -13.36 10.97 15.79
N GLY A 46 -13.53 9.69 15.48
CA GLY A 46 -14.84 9.06 15.35
C GLY A 46 -15.45 8.63 16.68
N ILE A 47 -14.71 7.84 17.48
CA ILE A 47 -15.19 7.32 18.77
C ILE A 47 -15.21 8.44 19.81
N ALA A 48 -14.19 9.31 19.85
CA ALA A 48 -14.12 10.42 20.80
C ALA A 48 -15.25 11.45 20.61
N ASN A 49 -15.68 11.71 19.37
CA ASN A 49 -16.77 12.65 19.08
C ASN A 49 -18.15 11.98 18.92
N GLN A 50 -18.25 10.66 19.12
CA GLN A 50 -19.48 9.85 18.92
C GLN A 50 -20.12 9.99 17.51
N ASP A 51 -19.36 10.44 16.51
CA ASP A 51 -19.89 10.67 15.16
C ASP A 51 -19.91 9.36 14.36
N THR A 52 -21.05 8.67 14.44
CA THR A 52 -21.33 7.41 13.74
C THR A 52 -21.27 7.54 12.22
N ARG A 53 -21.48 8.74 11.66
CA ARG A 53 -21.40 8.99 10.22
C ARG A 53 -19.96 9.03 9.76
N MET A 54 -19.07 9.64 10.55
CA MET A 54 -17.64 9.63 10.29
C MET A 54 -17.05 8.22 10.36
N ILE A 55 -17.47 7.43 11.35
CA ILE A 55 -17.05 6.03 11.50
C ILE A 55 -17.43 5.21 10.26
N ALA A 56 -18.68 5.30 9.79
CA ALA A 56 -19.16 4.56 8.62
C ALA A 56 -18.41 4.94 7.34
N THR A 57 -18.17 6.23 7.12
CA THR A 57 -17.48 6.72 5.92
C THR A 57 -16.01 6.28 5.90
N THR A 58 -15.35 6.32 7.07
CA THR A 58 -13.95 5.91 7.21
C THR A 58 -13.78 4.39 7.10
N ALA A 59 -14.72 3.61 7.64
CA ALA A 59 -14.74 2.16 7.46
C ALA A 59 -14.91 1.76 5.99
N LEU A 60 -15.74 2.48 5.22
CA LEU A 60 -15.89 2.26 3.79
C LEU A 60 -14.60 2.57 3.01
N LEU A 61 -13.89 3.64 3.40
CA LEU A 61 -12.57 3.97 2.85
C LEU A 61 -11.52 2.90 3.18
N MET A 62 -11.53 2.34 4.39
CA MET A 62 -10.66 1.22 4.76
C MET A 62 -10.95 -0.03 3.94
N LEU A 63 -12.23 -0.32 3.67
CA LEU A 63 -12.64 -1.41 2.78
C LEU A 63 -12.10 -1.20 1.36
N GLY A 64 -12.22 0.03 0.83
CA GLY A 64 -11.64 0.39 -0.46
C GLY A 64 -10.12 0.21 -0.50
N ALA A 65 -9.41 0.69 0.53
CA ALA A 65 -7.96 0.52 0.65
C ALA A 65 -7.55 -0.96 0.77
N ALA A 66 -8.33 -1.78 1.48
CA ALA A 66 -8.08 -3.22 1.61
C ALA A 66 -8.25 -3.96 0.28
N VAL A 67 -9.28 -3.62 -0.52
CA VAL A 67 -9.47 -4.19 -1.86
C VAL A 67 -8.32 -3.79 -2.79
N VAL A 68 -7.89 -2.53 -2.72
CA VAL A 68 -6.72 -2.05 -3.48
C VAL A 68 -5.45 -2.80 -3.08
N SER A 69 -5.19 -2.97 -1.78
CA SER A 69 -4.04 -3.75 -1.30
C SER A 69 -4.11 -5.21 -1.77
N ALA A 70 -5.28 -5.85 -1.68
CA ALA A 70 -5.49 -7.23 -2.12
C ALA A 70 -5.34 -7.43 -3.64
N LEU A 71 -5.56 -6.40 -4.45
CA LEU A 71 -5.33 -6.45 -5.91
C LEU A 71 -3.85 -6.31 -6.28
N PHE A 72 -3.05 -5.69 -5.40
CA PHE A 72 -1.63 -5.43 -5.66
C PHE A 72 -0.67 -6.36 -4.89
N SER A 73 -1.15 -7.06 -3.87
CA SER A 73 -0.44 -8.14 -3.15
C SER A 73 -0.50 -9.47 -3.87
#